data_AF-A0AA37LJE2-F1
#
_entry.id   AF-A0AA37LJE2-F1
#
_cell.length_a   1.000
_cell.length_b   1.000
_cell.length_c   1.000
_cell.angle_alpha   90.00
_cell.angle_beta   90.00
_cell.angle_gamma   90.00
#
_symmetry.space_group_name_H-M   'P 1'
#
loop_
_entity.id
_entity.type
_entity.pdbx_description
1 polymer ?
#
loop_
_entity_poly.entity_id
_entity_poly.type
_entity_poly.pdbx_seq_one_letter_code
_entity_poly.pdbx_strand_id
1 'polypeptide(L)'
;MVPIISAGLVLLSSLQWASAASIVERQATGDAECRNVHIFLARGNNEPYPGRQGKLVTAICDGLDSCDYEDIQFWNPLPAPYCESIEEGVANGTTQITAYNKRCPDAKLVVSGYSQGAHVVGDILGGGGGTFFQNCQETSNAGLDATKAPGNKIAAALVFGDTRHTANQPYNYLTGAAANGLFPRPADQLAGLMAFSSVMRSYCVDSDPICASGNNASNHLNYFDIYSTDAGKWVQEMCNDRKRLGFSLTDDWRSNSGIPIIR
;
A
#
# COMPACT_ATOMS: atom_id res chain seq x y z
N MET A 1 27.89 -55.87 36.43
CA MET A 1 28.19 -54.42 36.31
C MET A 1 27.94 -54.04 34.87
N VAL A 2 26.86 -53.30 34.59
CA VAL A 2 26.47 -52.86 33.24
C VAL A 2 26.67 -51.35 33.18
N PRO A 3 27.42 -50.78 32.21
CA PRO A 3 27.55 -49.35 32.10
C PRO A 3 26.38 -48.79 31.29
N ILE A 4 25.65 -47.85 31.88
CA ILE A 4 24.63 -47.06 31.19
C ILE A 4 25.34 -45.87 30.56
N ILE A 5 25.41 -45.83 29.23
CA ILE A 5 25.89 -44.68 28.47
C ILE A 5 24.70 -43.74 28.28
N SER A 6 24.65 -42.65 29.04
CA SER A 6 23.69 -41.56 28.82
C SER A 6 24.12 -40.74 27.60
N ALA A 7 23.35 -40.84 26.51
CA ALA A 7 23.45 -39.95 25.37
C ALA A 7 22.86 -38.58 25.74
N GLY A 8 23.73 -37.57 25.90
CA GLY A 8 23.33 -36.18 26.07
C GLY A 8 22.81 -35.62 24.74
N LEU A 9 21.53 -35.27 24.71
CA LEU A 9 20.89 -34.59 23.58
C LEU A 9 21.34 -33.13 23.57
N VAL A 10 22.24 -32.76 22.64
CA VAL A 10 22.65 -31.36 22.44
C VAL A 10 21.56 -30.68 21.61
N LEU A 11 20.72 -29.88 22.27
CA LEU A 11 19.79 -28.96 21.61
C LEU A 11 20.59 -27.77 21.08
N LEU A 12 20.94 -27.80 19.80
CA LEU A 12 21.41 -26.63 19.05
C LEU A 12 20.21 -25.72 18.80
N SER A 13 20.01 -24.73 19.68
CA SER A 13 19.09 -23.62 19.43
C SER A 13 19.68 -22.72 18.33
N SER A 14 19.24 -22.93 17.10
CA SER A 14 19.47 -21.98 16.01
C SER A 14 18.69 -20.70 16.31
N LEU A 15 19.34 -19.71 16.91
CA LEU A 15 18.84 -18.34 16.91
C LEU A 15 18.78 -17.90 15.45
N GLN A 16 17.58 -17.82 14.88
CA GLN A 16 17.34 -17.14 13.62
C GLN A 16 17.53 -15.65 13.88
N TRP A 17 18.66 -15.10 13.44
CA TRP A 17 18.86 -13.65 13.41
C TRP A 17 17.96 -13.12 12.29
N ALA A 18 16.75 -12.69 12.63
CA ALA A 18 15.95 -11.87 11.73
C ALA A 18 16.67 -10.52 11.58
N SER A 19 17.55 -10.41 10.58
CA SER A 19 18.13 -9.12 10.21
C SER A 19 17.00 -8.23 9.71
N ALA A 20 16.77 -7.12 10.40
CA ALA A 20 15.92 -6.05 9.88
C ALA A 20 16.62 -5.45 8.65
N ALA A 21 16.27 -5.94 7.46
CA ALA A 21 16.80 -5.38 6.21
C ALA A 21 16.46 -3.89 6.12
N SER A 22 17.48 -3.10 5.80
CA SER A 22 17.38 -1.66 5.59
C SER A 22 16.45 -1.33 4.41
N ILE A 23 15.96 -0.09 4.35
CA ILE A 23 15.13 0.34 3.23
C ILE A 23 15.85 0.16 1.89
N VAL A 24 17.15 0.44 1.83
CA VAL A 24 17.96 0.29 0.60
C VAL A 24 18.00 -1.16 0.13
N GLU A 25 18.13 -2.12 1.05
CA GLU A 25 18.13 -3.55 0.73
C GLU A 25 16.75 -4.07 0.29
N ARG A 26 15.69 -3.35 0.63
CA ARG A 26 14.30 -3.68 0.24
C ARG A 26 13.90 -3.04 -1.08
N GLN A 27 14.73 -2.19 -1.68
CA GLN A 27 14.43 -1.65 -2.99
C GLN A 27 14.61 -2.74 -4.04
N ALA A 28 13.55 -3.01 -4.81
CA ALA A 28 13.60 -3.99 -5.87
C ALA A 28 14.60 -3.54 -6.95
N THR A 29 15.52 -4.42 -7.28
CA THR A 29 16.56 -4.22 -8.31
C THR A 29 16.11 -4.67 -9.70
N GLY A 30 14.89 -5.20 -9.83
CA GLY A 30 14.40 -5.84 -11.04
C GLY A 30 14.90 -7.28 -11.24
N ASP A 31 15.65 -7.83 -10.28
CA ASP A 31 16.07 -9.23 -10.30
C ASP A 31 14.85 -10.17 -10.22
N ALA A 32 14.97 -11.37 -10.81
CA ALA A 32 13.86 -12.29 -11.08
C ALA A 32 13.18 -12.91 -9.84
N GLU A 33 13.46 -12.42 -8.63
CA GLU A 33 12.91 -12.95 -7.38
C GLU A 33 11.55 -12.31 -7.06
N CYS A 34 10.55 -13.16 -6.81
CA CYS A 34 9.26 -12.72 -6.33
C CYS A 34 9.26 -12.57 -4.81
N ARG A 35 8.71 -11.45 -4.32
CA ARG A 35 8.33 -11.31 -2.92
C ARG A 35 6.86 -11.63 -2.69
N ASN A 36 6.57 -12.13 -1.49
CA ASN A 36 5.21 -12.42 -1.04
C ASN A 36 4.39 -11.13 -0.92
N VAL A 37 5.02 -10.05 -0.46
CA VAL A 37 4.45 -8.70 -0.42
C VAL A 37 5.34 -7.78 -1.25
N HIS A 38 4.75 -7.04 -2.18
CA HIS A 38 5.47 -6.06 -3.00
C HIS A 38 4.74 -4.73 -3.01
N ILE A 39 5.48 -3.66 -2.69
CA ILE A 39 4.92 -2.33 -2.45
C ILE A 39 5.30 -1.38 -3.59
N PHE A 40 4.32 -0.69 -4.18
CA PHE A 40 4.55 0.37 -5.17
C PHE A 40 4.33 1.73 -4.52
N LEU A 41 5.29 2.64 -4.65
CA LEU A 41 5.23 3.98 -4.05
C LEU A 41 5.16 5.10 -5.09
N ALA A 42 4.11 5.93 -5.04
CA ALA A 42 4.08 7.21 -5.76
C ALA A 42 4.37 8.36 -4.79
N ARG A 43 5.55 8.98 -4.92
CA ARG A 43 6.03 10.05 -4.03
C ARG A 43 5.23 11.35 -4.15
N GLY A 44 5.37 12.22 -3.14
CA GLY A 44 4.82 13.57 -3.17
C GLY A 44 5.58 14.49 -4.12
N ASN A 45 5.00 15.67 -4.36
CA ASN A 45 5.59 16.69 -5.22
C ASN A 45 7.01 17.05 -4.79
N ASN A 46 7.97 17.03 -5.72
CA ASN A 46 9.37 17.40 -5.50
C ASN A 46 10.12 16.57 -4.43
N GLU A 47 9.63 15.38 -4.06
CA GLU A 47 10.40 14.47 -3.21
C GLU A 47 11.48 13.75 -4.03
N PRO A 48 12.65 13.41 -3.45
CA PRO A 48 13.48 12.33 -3.98
C PRO A 48 12.78 10.98 -3.78
N TYR A 49 13.20 9.95 -4.49
CA TYR A 49 12.78 8.57 -4.20
C TYR A 49 13.48 7.99 -2.95
N PRO A 50 12.82 7.15 -2.13
CA PRO A 50 11.38 6.80 -2.16
C PRO A 50 10.48 7.83 -1.44
N GLY A 51 11.05 8.98 -1.06
CA GLY A 51 10.37 10.03 -0.32
C GLY A 51 10.10 9.64 1.13
N ARG A 52 9.17 10.34 1.78
CA ARG A 52 8.78 10.06 3.17
C ARG A 52 8.12 8.69 3.35
N GLN A 53 7.58 8.11 2.28
CA GLN A 53 6.95 6.79 2.27
C GLN A 53 7.91 5.64 2.59
N GLY A 54 9.24 5.85 2.58
CA GLY A 54 10.19 4.83 3.04
C GLY A 54 9.88 4.34 4.47
N LYS A 55 9.35 5.19 5.35
CA LYS A 55 8.90 4.79 6.70
C LYS A 55 7.72 3.83 6.68
N LEU A 56 6.81 3.99 5.72
CA LEU A 56 5.69 3.08 5.52
C LEU A 56 6.19 1.71 5.07
N VAL A 57 7.15 1.65 4.13
CA VAL A 57 7.76 0.38 3.72
C VAL A 57 8.43 -0.33 4.89
N THR A 58 9.23 0.39 5.69
CA THR A 58 9.84 -0.18 6.89
C THR A 58 8.78 -0.76 7.82
N ALA A 59 7.67 -0.06 8.04
CA ALA A 59 6.60 -0.52 8.91
C ALA A 59 5.81 -1.72 8.33
N ILE A 60 5.54 -1.75 7.03
CA ILE A 60 4.84 -2.88 6.37
C ILE A 60 5.72 -4.13 6.40
N CYS A 61 7.01 -3.98 6.08
CA CYS A 61 7.94 -5.09 5.98
C CYS A 61 8.54 -5.54 7.32
N ASP A 62 8.20 -4.88 8.43
CA ASP A 62 8.68 -5.25 9.76
C ASP A 62 8.20 -6.67 10.11
N GLY A 63 9.14 -7.56 10.43
CA GLY A 63 8.85 -8.97 10.69
C GLY A 63 8.44 -9.82 9.47
N LEU A 64 8.52 -9.27 8.24
CA LEU A 64 8.27 -10.03 7.01
C LEU A 64 9.57 -10.47 6.33
N ASP A 65 9.73 -11.79 6.13
CA ASP A 65 10.90 -12.38 5.46
C ASP A 65 10.92 -12.14 3.93
N SER A 66 9.76 -11.86 3.33
CA SER A 66 9.59 -11.70 1.88
C SER A 66 8.75 -10.47 1.56
N CYS A 67 9.39 -9.30 1.68
CA CYS A 67 8.78 -7.99 1.46
C CYS A 67 9.81 -6.98 0.92
N ASP A 68 9.46 -6.36 -0.20
CA ASP A 68 10.24 -5.34 -0.90
C ASP A 68 9.32 -4.23 -1.47
N TYR A 69 9.92 -3.26 -2.14
CA TYR A 69 9.18 -2.18 -2.80
C TYR A 69 9.84 -1.74 -4.10
N GLU A 70 9.07 -1.12 -4.97
CA GLU A 70 9.57 -0.29 -6.07
C GLU A 70 8.86 1.07 -6.12
N ASP A 71 9.57 2.05 -6.65
CA ASP A 71 9.05 3.39 -6.83
C ASP A 71 8.33 3.52 -8.15
N ILE A 72 7.10 4.06 -8.15
CA ILE A 72 6.42 4.44 -9.38
C ILE A 72 7.22 5.57 -10.04
N GLN A 73 7.77 5.28 -11.22
CA GLN A 73 8.58 6.21 -12.00
C GLN A 73 7.73 7.34 -12.62
N PHE A 74 8.02 8.59 -12.28
CA PHE A 74 7.48 9.79 -12.93
C PHE A 74 8.27 11.04 -12.55
N TRP A 75 8.31 11.99 -13.48
CA TRP A 75 8.98 13.27 -13.34
C TRP A 75 8.07 14.29 -12.63
N ASN A 76 8.45 14.72 -11.43
CA ASN A 76 7.74 15.76 -10.68
C ASN A 76 8.59 16.76 -9.87
N PRO A 77 9.87 17.05 -10.20
CA PRO A 77 10.57 18.14 -9.54
C PRO A 77 9.94 19.48 -9.93
N LEU A 78 10.08 20.51 -9.11
CA LEU A 78 9.62 21.84 -9.50
C LEU A 78 10.54 22.44 -10.59
N PRO A 79 10.00 23.04 -11.67
CA PRO A 79 8.59 23.35 -11.96
C PRO A 79 7.93 22.42 -13.01
N ALA A 80 7.94 21.10 -12.81
CA ALA A 80 7.32 20.14 -13.73
C ALA A 80 5.80 20.41 -13.91
N PRO A 81 5.25 20.22 -15.12
CA PRO A 81 3.82 20.39 -15.36
C PRO A 81 3.00 19.33 -14.62
N TYR A 82 2.06 19.77 -13.78
CA TYR A 82 1.32 18.89 -12.86
C TYR A 82 0.59 17.75 -13.58
N CYS A 83 -0.21 18.04 -14.61
CA CYS A 83 -0.97 17.02 -15.33
C CYS A 83 -0.05 16.02 -16.05
N GLU A 84 1.03 16.47 -16.70
CA GLU A 84 1.99 15.58 -17.36
C GLU A 84 2.66 14.63 -16.35
N SER A 85 3.01 15.13 -15.15
CA SER A 85 3.53 14.30 -14.06
C SER A 85 2.53 13.22 -13.61
N ILE A 86 1.23 13.55 -13.54
CA ILE A 86 0.19 12.59 -13.17
C ILE A 86 0.02 11.54 -14.27
N GLU A 87 -0.12 11.96 -15.53
CA GLU A 87 -0.30 11.05 -16.67
C GLU A 87 0.86 10.06 -16.79
N GLU A 88 2.11 10.55 -16.66
CA GLU A 88 3.30 9.70 -16.65
C GLU A 88 3.28 8.72 -15.46
N GLY A 89 2.95 9.20 -14.26
CA GLY A 89 2.85 8.36 -13.06
C GLY A 89 1.80 7.27 -13.19
N VAL A 90 0.62 7.57 -13.76
CA VAL A 90 -0.46 6.62 -13.97
C VAL A 90 -0.06 5.57 -15.01
N ALA A 91 0.52 6.00 -16.13
CA ALA A 91 0.97 5.10 -17.20
C ALA A 91 2.09 4.15 -16.70
N ASN A 92 3.13 4.71 -16.08
CA ASN A 92 4.25 3.93 -15.57
C ASN A 92 3.82 3.05 -14.39
N GLY A 93 3.02 3.56 -13.45
CA GLY A 93 2.52 2.80 -12.31
C GLY A 93 1.67 1.60 -12.73
N THR A 94 0.74 1.80 -13.67
CA THR A 94 -0.06 0.71 -14.25
C THR A 94 0.82 -0.34 -14.92
N THR A 95 1.86 0.10 -15.63
CA THR A 95 2.83 -0.78 -16.30
C THR A 95 3.63 -1.61 -15.31
N GLN A 96 4.17 -0.98 -14.27
CA GLN A 96 4.94 -1.61 -13.20
C GLN A 96 4.11 -2.65 -12.44
N ILE A 97 2.91 -2.26 -11.99
CA ILE A 97 1.97 -3.16 -11.28
C ILE A 97 1.62 -4.38 -12.13
N THR A 98 1.31 -4.15 -13.40
CA THR A 98 0.96 -5.24 -14.33
C THR A 98 2.15 -6.16 -14.60
N ALA A 99 3.34 -5.59 -14.82
CA ALA A 99 4.56 -6.34 -15.11
C ALA A 99 5.02 -7.18 -13.90
N TYR A 100 4.99 -6.60 -12.70
CA TYR A 100 5.32 -7.33 -11.48
C TYR A 100 4.30 -8.45 -11.22
N ASN A 101 3.00 -8.19 -11.35
CA ASN A 101 2.00 -9.23 -11.14
C ASN A 101 2.11 -10.37 -12.17
N LYS A 102 2.43 -10.06 -13.43
CA LYS A 102 2.66 -11.07 -14.46
C LYS A 102 3.86 -11.97 -14.12
N ARG A 103 4.92 -11.40 -13.55
CA ARG A 103 6.09 -12.14 -13.07
C ARG A 103 5.81 -12.94 -11.80
N CYS A 104 5.05 -12.33 -10.89
CA CYS A 104 4.81 -12.80 -9.52
C CYS A 104 3.29 -12.86 -9.24
N PRO A 105 2.55 -13.81 -9.85
CA PRO A 105 1.09 -13.84 -9.82
C PRO A 105 0.50 -14.09 -8.44
N ASP A 106 1.28 -14.65 -7.52
CA ASP A 106 0.88 -14.96 -6.15
C ASP A 106 1.22 -13.87 -5.14
N ALA A 107 1.99 -12.85 -5.56
CA ALA A 107 2.35 -11.74 -4.70
C ALA A 107 1.12 -10.94 -4.26
N LYS A 108 1.13 -10.50 -3.00
CA LYS A 108 0.23 -9.49 -2.47
C LYS A 108 0.77 -8.13 -2.86
N LEU A 109 0.01 -7.41 -3.68
CA LEU A 109 0.40 -6.10 -4.15
C LEU A 109 -0.12 -5.03 -3.19
N VAL A 110 0.75 -4.12 -2.78
CA VAL A 110 0.40 -2.95 -1.98
C VAL A 110 0.71 -1.72 -2.81
N VAL A 111 -0.25 -0.81 -2.98
CA VAL A 111 -0.02 0.44 -3.70
C VAL A 111 -0.20 1.61 -2.74
N SER A 112 0.77 2.53 -2.71
CA SER A 112 0.68 3.71 -1.86
C SER A 112 1.10 4.98 -2.57
N GLY A 113 0.35 6.05 -2.31
CA GLY A 113 0.61 7.36 -2.88
C GLY A 113 0.49 8.46 -1.82
N TYR A 114 1.32 9.49 -1.95
CA TYR A 114 1.31 10.65 -1.07
C TYR A 114 1.13 11.95 -1.85
N SER A 115 0.21 12.83 -1.42
CA SER A 115 0.01 14.16 -2.01
C SER A 115 -0.25 14.09 -3.53
N GLN A 116 0.63 14.61 -4.38
CA GLN A 116 0.56 14.40 -5.82
C GLN A 116 0.62 12.91 -6.22
N GLY A 117 1.40 12.08 -5.53
CA GLY A 117 1.41 10.64 -5.76
C GLY A 117 0.12 9.93 -5.29
N ALA A 118 -0.62 10.51 -4.35
CA ALA A 118 -1.95 10.01 -3.98
C ALA A 118 -2.96 10.20 -5.12
N HIS A 119 -2.84 11.31 -5.87
CA HIS A 119 -3.57 11.50 -7.12
C HIS A 119 -3.21 10.39 -8.11
N VAL A 120 -1.92 10.16 -8.39
CA VAL A 120 -1.44 9.09 -9.28
C VAL A 120 -2.04 7.72 -8.92
N VAL A 121 -1.94 7.31 -7.65
CA VAL A 121 -2.46 6.00 -7.21
C VAL A 121 -3.98 5.94 -7.28
N GLY A 122 -4.67 7.02 -6.92
CA GLY A 122 -6.13 7.06 -7.05
C GLY A 122 -6.59 6.96 -8.51
N ASP A 123 -5.84 7.50 -9.46
CA ASP A 123 -6.17 7.47 -10.89
C ASP A 123 -5.82 6.11 -11.53
N ILE A 124 -4.78 5.43 -11.04
CA ILE A 124 -4.50 4.01 -11.37
C ILE A 124 -5.67 3.13 -10.94
N LEU A 125 -6.21 3.33 -9.74
CA LEU A 125 -7.26 2.46 -9.19
C LEU A 125 -8.66 2.82 -9.70
N GLY A 126 -9.02 4.09 -9.63
CA GLY A 126 -10.39 4.57 -9.89
C GLY A 126 -10.63 5.11 -11.29
N GLY A 127 -9.56 5.31 -12.07
CA GLY A 127 -9.62 6.10 -13.29
C GLY A 127 -9.40 7.58 -13.02
N GLY A 128 -9.05 8.31 -14.08
CA GLY A 128 -8.53 9.66 -13.99
C GLY A 128 -8.99 10.59 -15.09
N GLY A 129 -8.34 11.74 -15.18
CA GLY A 129 -8.73 12.84 -16.04
C GLY A 129 -9.48 13.94 -15.28
N GLY A 130 -9.42 15.15 -15.85
CA GLY A 130 -10.04 16.34 -15.27
C GLY A 130 -9.26 17.61 -15.57
N THR A 131 -9.64 18.69 -14.90
CA THR A 131 -8.96 19.98 -14.96
C THR A 131 -8.37 20.32 -13.59
N PHE A 132 -7.09 20.67 -13.55
CA PHE A 132 -6.36 20.86 -12.29
C PHE A 132 -5.67 22.24 -12.25
N PHE A 133 -4.57 22.32 -11.49
CA PHE A 133 -3.79 23.54 -11.32
C PHE A 133 -3.48 24.20 -12.66
N GLN A 134 -3.61 25.54 -12.69
CA GLN A 134 -3.33 26.35 -13.89
C GLN A 134 -4.16 25.93 -15.11
N ASN A 135 -5.34 25.34 -14.90
CA ASN A 135 -6.24 24.82 -15.94
C ASN A 135 -5.60 23.74 -16.82
N CYS A 136 -4.56 23.04 -16.34
CA CYS A 136 -4.04 21.89 -17.09
C CYS A 136 -5.14 20.82 -17.21
N GLN A 137 -5.24 20.22 -18.39
CA GLN A 137 -6.18 19.14 -18.69
C GLN A 137 -5.42 17.82 -18.61
N GLU A 138 -5.90 16.92 -17.78
CA GLU A 138 -5.41 15.55 -17.74
C GLU A 138 -6.28 14.68 -18.66
N THR A 139 -5.63 13.87 -19.47
CA THR A 139 -6.25 12.87 -20.34
C THR A 139 -6.95 11.81 -19.50
N SER A 140 -8.18 11.47 -19.86
CA SER A 140 -8.91 10.40 -19.17
C SER A 140 -8.24 9.04 -19.34
N ASN A 141 -8.12 8.31 -18.22
CA ASN A 141 -7.74 6.90 -18.20
C ASN A 141 -8.78 6.06 -17.46
N ALA A 142 -8.89 4.78 -17.82
CA ALA A 142 -9.62 3.82 -17.03
C ALA A 142 -8.81 3.39 -15.80
N GLY A 143 -9.49 3.09 -14.69
CA GLY A 143 -8.90 2.45 -13.53
C GLY A 143 -8.68 0.95 -13.74
N LEU A 144 -7.91 0.32 -12.84
CA LEU A 144 -7.73 -1.13 -12.81
C LEU A 144 -9.06 -1.86 -12.54
N ASP A 145 -9.28 -2.96 -13.26
CA ASP A 145 -10.41 -3.87 -13.00
C ASP A 145 -10.16 -4.66 -11.70
N ALA A 146 -10.84 -4.31 -10.62
CA ALA A 146 -10.73 -4.96 -9.31
C ALA A 146 -11.07 -6.47 -9.33
N THR A 147 -11.73 -6.98 -10.38
CA THR A 147 -12.13 -8.39 -10.48
C THR A 147 -11.09 -9.26 -11.19
N LYS A 148 -10.09 -8.65 -11.85
CA LYS A 148 -9.07 -9.35 -12.64
C LYS A 148 -7.66 -8.95 -12.22
N ALA A 149 -6.69 -9.78 -12.56
CA ALA A 149 -5.29 -9.44 -12.36
C ALA A 149 -4.89 -8.23 -13.24
N PRO A 150 -4.12 -7.25 -12.72
CA PRO A 150 -3.54 -7.22 -11.38
C PRO A 150 -4.46 -6.64 -10.29
N GLY A 151 -5.59 -6.02 -10.63
CA GLY A 151 -6.49 -5.36 -9.67
C GLY A 151 -6.96 -6.25 -8.52
N ASN A 152 -7.34 -7.51 -8.80
CA ASN A 152 -7.74 -8.47 -7.76
C ASN A 152 -6.58 -9.00 -6.89
N LYS A 153 -5.33 -8.59 -7.17
CA LYS A 153 -4.14 -8.90 -6.38
C LYS A 153 -3.69 -7.73 -5.50
N ILE A 154 -4.34 -6.57 -5.62
CA ILE A 154 -4.17 -5.46 -4.68
C ILE A 154 -4.72 -5.88 -3.31
N ALA A 155 -3.83 -6.18 -2.38
CA ALA A 155 -4.19 -6.55 -1.02
C ALA A 155 -4.51 -5.32 -0.16
N ALA A 156 -3.80 -4.21 -0.39
CA ALA A 156 -4.01 -2.93 0.28
C ALA A 156 -3.66 -1.75 -0.64
N ALA A 157 -4.44 -0.67 -0.54
CA ALA A 157 -4.22 0.60 -1.20
C ALA A 157 -4.26 1.74 -0.17
N LEU A 158 -3.22 2.59 -0.15
CA LEU A 158 -3.09 3.67 0.83
C LEU A 158 -2.78 4.98 0.14
N VAL A 159 -3.69 5.94 0.23
CA VAL A 159 -3.43 7.31 -0.24
C VAL A 159 -3.39 8.27 0.95
N PHE A 160 -2.38 9.12 1.02
CA PHE A 160 -2.17 10.07 2.11
C PHE A 160 -2.21 11.50 1.60
N GLY A 161 -3.02 12.37 2.22
CA GLY A 161 -3.12 13.77 1.84
C GLY A 161 -3.53 13.95 0.37
N ASP A 162 -4.46 13.12 -0.13
CA ASP A 162 -4.86 13.11 -1.53
C ASP A 162 -5.41 14.48 -1.97
N THR A 163 -4.82 15.07 -3.02
CA THR A 163 -5.34 16.30 -3.64
C THR A 163 -6.77 16.12 -4.16
N ARG A 164 -7.16 14.87 -4.42
CA ARG A 164 -8.47 14.47 -4.93
C ARG A 164 -9.36 13.80 -3.88
N HIS A 165 -9.02 13.96 -2.60
CA HIS A 165 -9.84 13.46 -1.50
C HIS A 165 -11.29 13.94 -1.66
N THR A 166 -12.24 13.02 -1.52
CA THR A 166 -13.66 13.30 -1.70
C THR A 166 -14.40 12.86 -0.47
N ALA A 167 -15.28 13.72 0.04
CA ALA A 167 -15.95 13.52 1.31
C ALA A 167 -16.76 12.23 1.37
N ASN A 168 -16.86 11.68 2.58
CA ASN A 168 -17.79 10.62 2.98
C ASN A 168 -17.70 9.32 2.18
N GLN A 169 -16.51 9.00 1.65
CA GLN A 169 -16.27 7.70 1.04
C GLN A 169 -15.98 6.66 2.13
N PRO A 170 -16.41 5.39 1.97
CA PRO A 170 -16.25 4.38 3.02
C PRO A 170 -14.79 3.98 3.28
N TYR A 171 -13.89 4.29 2.35
CA TYR A 171 -12.45 4.11 2.51
C TYR A 171 -11.75 5.33 3.12
N ASN A 172 -12.46 6.41 3.44
CA ASN A 172 -11.85 7.57 4.10
C ASN A 172 -11.47 7.23 5.55
N TYR A 173 -10.30 7.67 5.98
CA TYR A 173 -9.72 7.35 7.27
C TYR A 173 -9.14 8.60 7.95
N LEU A 174 -9.26 8.67 9.27
CA LEU A 174 -8.96 9.83 10.14
C LEU A 174 -10.01 10.95 10.10
N THR A 175 -9.71 12.07 10.75
CA THR A 175 -10.66 13.16 11.07
C THR A 175 -11.15 13.94 9.85
N GLY A 176 -10.41 13.91 8.74
CA GLY A 176 -10.75 14.62 7.50
C GLY A 176 -11.77 13.91 6.62
N ALA A 177 -12.30 12.75 7.04
CA ALA A 177 -13.13 11.89 6.20
C ALA A 177 -14.38 12.55 5.58
N ALA A 178 -14.92 13.57 6.24
CA ALA A 178 -16.11 14.30 5.79
C ALA A 178 -15.79 15.54 4.93
N ALA A 179 -14.51 15.82 4.67
CA ALA A 179 -14.06 16.98 3.92
C ALA A 179 -13.70 16.63 2.47
N ASN A 180 -13.61 17.67 1.64
CA ASN A 180 -13.13 17.58 0.26
C ASN A 180 -11.71 18.15 0.17
N GLY A 181 -10.90 17.54 -0.69
CA GLY A 181 -9.62 18.08 -1.11
C GLY A 181 -9.75 19.15 -2.19
N LEU A 182 -8.63 19.51 -2.79
CA LEU A 182 -8.55 20.55 -3.82
C LEU A 182 -9.33 20.20 -5.10
N PHE A 183 -9.35 18.92 -5.51
CA PHE A 183 -9.97 18.46 -6.75
C PHE A 183 -10.78 17.17 -6.54
N PRO A 184 -11.92 17.22 -5.83
CA PRO A 184 -12.75 16.06 -5.56
C PRO A 184 -13.14 15.30 -6.84
N ARG A 185 -13.22 13.98 -6.74
CA ARG A 185 -13.45 13.10 -7.88
C ARG A 185 -14.91 13.14 -8.33
N PRO A 186 -15.17 13.09 -9.65
CA PRO A 186 -16.51 12.85 -10.19
C PRO A 186 -16.98 11.42 -9.91
N ALA A 187 -18.30 11.18 -10.09
CA ALA A 187 -18.96 9.96 -9.67
C ALA A 187 -18.45 8.67 -10.34
N ASP A 188 -18.03 8.74 -11.59
CA ASP A 188 -17.45 7.63 -12.35
C ASP A 188 -16.10 7.17 -11.76
N GLN A 189 -15.24 8.12 -11.42
CA GLN A 189 -13.94 7.83 -10.79
C GLN A 189 -14.11 7.34 -9.34
N LEU A 190 -15.10 7.88 -8.61
CA LEU A 190 -15.48 7.34 -7.29
C LEU A 190 -15.99 5.90 -7.40
N ALA A 191 -16.79 5.58 -8.42
CA ALA A 191 -17.27 4.22 -8.64
C ALA A 191 -16.10 3.24 -8.88
N GLY A 192 -15.06 3.67 -9.60
CA GLY A 192 -13.82 2.91 -9.75
C GLY A 192 -13.13 2.64 -8.40
N LEU A 193 -12.91 3.68 -7.58
CA LEU A 193 -12.31 3.52 -6.24
C LEU A 193 -13.17 2.69 -5.29
N MET A 194 -14.48 2.79 -5.40
CA MET A 194 -15.43 2.01 -4.62
C MET A 194 -15.25 0.50 -4.81
N ALA A 195 -14.80 0.04 -5.98
CA ALA A 195 -14.46 -1.36 -6.22
C ALA A 195 -13.30 -1.86 -5.33
N PHE A 196 -12.44 -0.95 -4.87
CA PHE A 196 -11.32 -1.22 -3.95
C PHE A 196 -11.63 -0.84 -2.49
N SER A 197 -12.85 -0.41 -2.16
CA SER A 197 -13.19 0.11 -0.82
C SER A 197 -12.89 -0.84 0.34
N SER A 198 -12.91 -2.16 0.11
CA SER A 198 -12.56 -3.16 1.13
C SER A 198 -11.04 -3.35 1.35
N VAL A 199 -10.20 -2.73 0.51
CA VAL A 199 -8.74 -2.77 0.57
C VAL A 199 -8.10 -1.39 0.64
N MET A 200 -8.90 -0.32 0.62
CA MET A 200 -8.39 1.03 0.48
C MET A 200 -8.55 1.81 1.78
N ARG A 201 -7.54 2.61 2.11
CA ARG A 201 -7.64 3.70 3.09
C ARG A 201 -7.12 5.00 2.48
N SER A 202 -7.95 6.05 2.51
CA SER A 202 -7.57 7.43 2.21
C SER A 202 -7.34 8.17 3.52
N TYR A 203 -6.08 8.32 3.92
CA TYR A 203 -5.66 8.99 5.14
C TYR A 203 -5.70 10.50 4.93
N CYS A 204 -6.59 11.16 5.66
CA CYS A 204 -6.72 12.61 5.64
C CYS A 204 -7.09 13.12 7.04
N VAL A 205 -6.27 13.99 7.61
CA VAL A 205 -6.64 14.73 8.82
C VAL A 205 -7.34 16.03 8.45
N ASP A 206 -8.37 16.40 9.20
CA ASP A 206 -9.18 17.61 9.01
C ASP A 206 -8.38 18.92 8.95
N SER A 207 -7.22 18.96 9.60
CA SER A 207 -6.31 20.10 9.63
C SER A 207 -5.34 20.17 8.45
N ASP A 208 -5.31 19.16 7.56
CA ASP A 208 -4.52 19.17 6.34
C ASP A 208 -5.13 20.13 5.29
N PRO A 209 -4.38 21.14 4.81
CA PRO A 209 -4.88 22.09 3.82
C PRO A 209 -5.15 21.50 2.43
N ILE A 210 -4.59 20.35 2.09
CA ILE A 210 -4.67 19.75 0.75
C ILE A 210 -5.89 18.83 0.63
N CYS A 211 -6.07 17.91 1.57
CA CYS A 211 -7.13 16.89 1.48
C CYS A 211 -8.41 17.27 2.24
N ALA A 212 -8.36 18.25 3.14
CA ALA A 212 -9.50 18.65 3.96
C ALA A 212 -9.74 20.16 4.06
N SER A 213 -9.01 20.99 3.30
CA SER A 213 -9.07 22.46 3.40
C SER A 213 -8.77 22.99 4.82
N GLY A 214 -7.97 22.25 5.59
CA GLY A 214 -7.49 22.68 6.90
C GLY A 214 -6.45 23.80 6.83
N ASN A 215 -5.85 24.14 7.96
CA ASN A 215 -4.96 25.30 8.10
C ASN A 215 -3.55 24.95 8.60
N ASN A 216 -3.18 23.67 8.69
CA ASN A 216 -1.90 23.23 9.21
C ASN A 216 -1.10 22.45 8.17
N ALA A 217 -0.20 23.14 7.47
CA ALA A 217 0.67 22.53 6.46
C ALA A 217 1.59 21.43 7.03
N SER A 218 1.97 21.51 8.32
CA SER A 218 2.78 20.45 8.94
C SER A 218 2.06 19.10 8.96
N ASN A 219 0.73 19.12 9.09
CA ASN A 219 -0.08 17.91 9.09
C ASN A 219 -0.18 17.25 7.71
N HIS A 220 0.01 18.02 6.63
CA HIS A 220 0.20 17.43 5.30
C HIS A 220 1.57 16.74 5.16
N LEU A 221 2.59 17.19 5.91
CA LEU A 221 3.98 16.78 5.73
C LEU A 221 4.43 15.63 6.64
N ASN A 222 3.67 15.31 7.69
CA ASN A 222 4.09 14.41 8.77
C ASN A 222 3.29 13.09 8.85
N TYR A 223 2.45 12.76 7.86
CA TYR A 223 1.65 11.52 7.87
C TYR A 223 2.49 10.28 8.19
N PHE A 224 3.66 10.15 7.57
CA PHE A 224 4.55 9.00 7.74
C PHE A 224 5.33 8.99 9.05
N ASP A 225 5.37 10.11 9.77
CA ASP A 225 5.94 10.17 11.12
C ASP A 225 4.93 9.67 12.16
N ILE A 226 3.64 9.91 11.91
CA ILE A 226 2.56 9.66 12.87
C ILE A 226 1.88 8.32 12.62
N TYR A 227 1.61 7.97 11.36
CA TYR A 227 0.69 6.89 11.00
C TYR A 227 1.36 5.66 10.38
N SER A 228 2.65 5.70 10.03
CA SER A 228 3.31 4.56 9.35
C SER A 228 3.21 3.25 10.13
N THR A 229 3.35 3.27 11.46
CA THR A 229 3.25 2.05 12.28
C THR A 229 1.84 1.45 12.26
N ASP A 230 0.79 2.27 12.38
CA ASP A 230 -0.60 1.80 12.32
C ASP A 230 -0.97 1.32 10.92
N ALA A 231 -0.63 2.12 9.90
CA ALA A 231 -0.85 1.79 8.51
C ALA A 231 -0.13 0.48 8.11
N GLY A 232 1.12 0.30 8.56
CA GLY A 232 1.90 -0.91 8.32
C GLY A 232 1.25 -2.16 8.89
N LYS A 233 0.79 -2.11 10.14
CA LYS A 233 0.05 -3.21 10.78
C LYS A 233 -1.24 -3.53 10.04
N TRP A 234 -2.01 -2.51 9.67
CA TRP A 234 -3.23 -2.72 8.89
C TRP A 234 -2.93 -3.39 7.54
N VAL A 235 -1.88 -2.98 6.83
CA VAL A 235 -1.47 -3.65 5.58
C VAL A 235 -1.11 -5.12 5.83
N GLN A 236 -0.37 -5.42 6.89
CA GLN A 236 -0.03 -6.80 7.24
C GLN A 236 -1.29 -7.65 7.49
N GLU A 237 -2.30 -7.10 8.17
CA GLU A 237 -3.60 -7.75 8.36
C GLU A 237 -4.30 -8.01 7.00
N MET A 238 -4.30 -7.03 6.11
CA MET A 238 -4.90 -7.17 4.78
C MET A 238 -4.19 -8.22 3.90
N CYS A 239 -2.86 -8.34 4.03
CA CYS A 239 -2.05 -9.34 3.33
C CYS A 239 -2.27 -10.76 3.89
N ASN A 240 -2.57 -10.88 5.19
CA ASN A 240 -2.77 -12.13 5.91
C ASN A 240 -4.22 -12.63 5.93
N ASP A 241 -5.20 -11.86 5.44
CA ASP A 241 -6.61 -12.25 5.48
C ASP A 241 -6.87 -13.57 4.71
N ARG A 242 -7.11 -14.63 5.48
CA ARG A 242 -7.36 -16.00 5.01
C ARG A 242 -8.59 -16.12 4.09
N LYS A 243 -9.57 -15.21 4.18
CA LYS A 243 -10.71 -15.19 3.26
C LYS A 243 -10.29 -14.89 1.82
N ARG A 244 -9.18 -14.17 1.62
CA ARG A 244 -8.58 -13.90 0.29
C ARG A 244 -7.59 -14.96 -0.16
N LEU A 245 -7.20 -15.87 0.73
CA LEU A 245 -6.33 -17.01 0.43
C LEU A 245 -7.10 -18.26 -0.02
N GLY A 246 -8.41 -18.15 -0.25
CA GLY A 246 -9.25 -19.29 -0.67
C GLY A 246 -9.42 -20.36 0.40
N PHE A 247 -9.05 -20.08 1.65
CA PHE A 247 -9.16 -21.02 2.75
C PHE A 247 -10.59 -20.99 3.31
N SER A 248 -11.36 -22.05 3.06
CA SER A 248 -12.66 -22.29 3.68
C SER A 248 -12.51 -22.39 5.20
N LEU A 249 -13.43 -21.80 5.96
CA LEU A 249 -13.47 -21.85 7.44
C LEU A 249 -13.73 -23.26 8.02
N THR A 250 -13.64 -24.31 7.21
CA THR A 250 -13.92 -25.70 7.61
C THR A 250 -12.70 -26.46 8.12
N ASP A 251 -11.47 -25.96 7.90
CA ASP A 251 -10.28 -26.83 8.00
C ASP A 251 -9.38 -26.61 9.20
N ASP A 252 -9.74 -25.76 10.19
CA ASP A 252 -8.77 -25.42 11.25
C ASP A 252 -9.37 -25.18 12.65
N TRP A 253 -10.02 -26.20 13.23
CA TRP A 253 -10.27 -26.24 14.69
C TRP A 253 -10.36 -27.65 15.31
N ARG A 254 -9.54 -28.62 14.86
CA ARG A 254 -9.53 -29.97 15.49
C ARG A 254 -8.19 -30.63 15.78
N SER A 255 -7.06 -29.92 15.74
CA SER A 255 -5.78 -30.57 16.06
C SER A 255 -4.83 -29.74 16.91
N ASN A 256 -5.27 -29.16 18.03
CA ASN A 256 -4.37 -29.01 19.21
C ASN A 256 -5.03 -28.52 20.51
N SER A 257 -6.03 -29.22 21.04
CA SER A 257 -6.43 -28.99 22.45
C SER A 257 -6.80 -30.31 23.10
N GLY A 258 -5.80 -30.96 23.68
CA GLY A 258 -5.95 -32.14 24.53
C GLY A 258 -6.68 -31.82 25.83
N ILE A 259 -8.00 -31.60 25.75
CA ILE A 259 -8.88 -31.46 26.90
C ILE A 259 -9.89 -32.61 26.84
N PRO A 260 -9.99 -33.47 27.87
CA PRO A 260 -10.90 -34.60 27.86
C PRO A 260 -12.34 -34.13 28.06
N ILE A 261 -13.25 -34.64 27.22
CA ILE A 261 -14.69 -34.44 27.34
C ILE A 261 -15.21 -35.36 28.45
N ILE A 262 -15.77 -34.77 29.51
CA ILE A 262 -16.57 -35.49 30.51
C ILE A 262 -17.99 -35.64 29.94
N ARG A 263 -18.51 -36.86 30.01
CA ARG A 263 -19.84 -37.26 29.53
C ARG A 263 -20.98 -36.60 30.31
#